data_AF-A0A965J085-F1
#
_entry.id   AF-A0A965J085-F1
#
_cell.length_a   1.000
_cell.length_b   1.000
_cell.length_c   1.000
_cell.angle_alpha   90.00
_cell.angle_beta   90.00
_cell.angle_gamma   90.00
#
_symmetry.space_group_name_H-M   'P 1'
#
loop_
_entity.id
_entity.type
_entity.pdbx_description
1 polymer ?
#
loop_
_entity_poly.entity_id
_entity_poly.type
_entity_poly.pdbx_seq_one_letter_code
_entity_poly.pdbx_strand_id
1 'polypeptide(L)'
;ESDAARSPLWTERSLRRRLEIATVPYAEMRAVSKMLGGTLNTAFVTAAAHAAGRYHDMMGAPVESLRASMAISTRTDESQSNAFSLARMLVPTADMPIADRFAAVNEILAATRSANTSNALDAIATVSTVMPTSVITRLARSQAETVDFATSNVRAAGIPLYVAGSKLLANYPIGPLAGVAFNMTLLSYMGSLDVGINIDEAAVESPDLLRESLEQSFRELVALAPETPRPAADTATPPPPPPPAAKRRWFRRSR
;
A
#
# COMPACT_ATOMS: atom_id res chain seq x y z
N GLU A 1 -14.04 19.30 -17.25
CA GLU A 1 -12.90 18.52 -17.74
C GLU A 1 -13.14 17.05 -17.46
N SER A 2 -12.82 16.16 -18.40
CA SER A 2 -12.99 14.72 -18.20
C SER A 2 -12.11 14.28 -17.03
N ASP A 3 -12.74 13.82 -15.95
CA ASP A 3 -12.10 13.22 -14.78
C ASP A 3 -11.51 11.86 -15.17
N ALA A 4 -10.52 11.84 -16.07
CA ALA A 4 -9.90 10.62 -16.61
C ALA A 4 -8.52 10.38 -15.97
N ALA A 5 -7.98 9.19 -16.22
CA ALA A 5 -6.59 8.82 -15.96
C ALA A 5 -5.65 9.74 -16.76
N ARG A 6 -4.47 10.05 -16.21
CA ARG A 6 -3.53 11.02 -16.80
C ARG A 6 -2.32 10.39 -17.46
N SER A 7 -2.05 9.11 -17.19
CA SER A 7 -0.88 8.43 -17.74
C SER A 7 -0.99 8.30 -19.27
N PRO A 8 0.02 8.76 -20.02
CA PRO A 8 0.11 8.50 -21.45
C PRO A 8 0.50 7.04 -21.76
N LEU A 9 1.10 6.32 -20.80
CA LEU A 9 1.58 4.94 -20.98
C LEU A 9 0.52 3.92 -20.55
N TRP A 10 -0.11 4.14 -19.40
CA TRP A 10 -0.98 3.16 -18.75
C TRP A 10 -2.42 3.27 -19.22
N THR A 11 -2.63 3.10 -20.52
CA THR A 11 -3.94 3.27 -21.17
C THR A 11 -4.65 1.95 -21.46
N GLU A 12 -3.91 0.86 -21.64
CA GLU A 12 -4.46 -0.48 -21.91
C GLU A 12 -4.79 -1.26 -20.62
N ARG A 13 -5.74 -2.19 -20.69
CA ARG A 13 -6.13 -3.06 -19.56
C ARG A 13 -6.35 -4.49 -20.03
N SER A 14 -5.97 -5.46 -19.20
CA SER A 14 -6.12 -6.89 -19.49
C SER A 14 -6.57 -7.66 -18.26
N LEU A 15 -6.55 -9.00 -18.35
CA LEU A 15 -6.68 -9.92 -17.22
C LEU A 15 -5.35 -10.54 -16.81
N ARG A 16 -4.25 -10.23 -17.49
CA ARG A 16 -2.91 -10.72 -17.17
C ARG A 16 -2.37 -9.93 -15.99
N ARG A 17 -1.87 -10.64 -14.99
CA ARG A 17 -1.41 -10.06 -13.73
C ARG A 17 0.02 -10.51 -13.47
N ARG A 18 0.86 -9.55 -13.11
CA ARG A 18 2.18 -9.81 -12.54
C ARG A 18 2.20 -9.29 -11.11
N LEU A 19 2.74 -10.09 -10.21
CA LEU A 19 2.97 -9.68 -8.83
C LEU A 19 4.46 -9.42 -8.63
N GLU A 20 4.77 -8.20 -8.24
CA GLU A 20 6.08 -7.84 -7.69
C GLU A 20 5.96 -7.58 -6.20
N ILE A 21 7.08 -7.67 -5.49
CA ILE A 21 7.14 -7.45 -4.04
C ILE A 21 8.25 -6.46 -3.71
N ALA A 22 8.08 -5.75 -2.60
CA ALA A 22 9.13 -4.96 -1.98
C ALA A 22 9.03 -5.05 -0.46
N THR A 23 10.14 -4.85 0.23
CA THR A 23 10.19 -4.81 1.69
C THR A 23 10.89 -3.53 2.13
N VAL A 24 10.28 -2.81 3.07
CA VAL A 24 10.81 -1.55 3.61
C VAL A 24 10.93 -1.65 5.13
N PRO A 25 12.01 -1.14 5.74
CA PRO A 25 12.11 -1.07 7.20
C PRO A 25 11.04 -0.15 7.81
N TYR A 26 10.19 -0.69 8.70
CA TYR A 26 9.06 0.05 9.28
C TYR A 26 9.52 1.25 10.12
N ALA A 27 10.54 1.05 10.95
CA ALA A 27 10.96 2.06 11.93
C ALA A 27 11.51 3.31 11.22
N GLU A 28 12.34 3.10 10.21
CA GLU A 28 12.98 4.13 9.40
C GLU A 28 11.95 4.87 8.55
N MET A 29 11.06 4.15 7.87
CA MET A 29 9.99 4.76 7.09
C MET A 29 9.04 5.57 7.97
N ARG A 30 8.73 5.09 9.18
CA ARG A 30 7.95 5.83 10.17
C ARG A 30 8.70 7.06 10.69
N ALA A 31 10.00 6.94 10.93
CA ALA A 31 10.84 8.04 11.43
C ALA A 31 10.92 9.18 10.40
N VAL A 32 11.23 8.88 9.13
CA VAL A 32 11.26 9.89 8.07
C VAL A 32 9.89 10.53 7.88
N SER A 33 8.81 9.74 7.89
CA SER A 33 7.44 10.28 7.75
C SER A 33 7.14 11.34 8.83
N LYS A 34 7.52 11.06 10.08
CA LYS A 34 7.30 11.96 11.21
C LYS A 34 8.20 13.20 11.12
N MET A 35 9.46 13.02 10.73
CA MET A 35 10.43 14.10 10.55
C MET A 35 9.95 15.10 9.49
N LEU A 36 9.41 14.61 8.37
CA LEU A 36 8.84 15.43 7.30
C LEU A 36 7.44 15.99 7.64
N GLY A 37 6.94 15.78 8.86
CA GLY A 37 5.66 16.34 9.31
C GLY A 37 4.41 15.64 8.77
N GLY A 38 4.54 14.41 8.27
CA GLY A 38 3.43 13.64 7.69
C GLY A 38 3.21 12.27 8.32
N THR A 39 2.56 11.39 7.57
CA THR A 39 2.19 10.03 8.02
C THR A 39 2.85 8.96 7.16
N LEU A 40 2.81 7.71 7.63
CA LEU A 40 3.26 6.57 6.83
C LEU A 40 2.51 6.47 5.49
N ASN A 41 1.22 6.83 5.45
CA ASN A 41 0.44 6.88 4.21
C ASN A 41 0.97 7.95 3.26
N THR A 42 1.36 9.12 3.79
CA THR A 42 2.01 10.19 3.01
C THR A 42 3.28 9.66 2.36
N ALA A 43 4.16 9.01 3.13
CA ALA A 43 5.40 8.44 2.60
C ALA A 43 5.15 7.36 1.55
N PHE A 44 4.16 6.50 1.77
CA PHE A 44 3.81 5.42 0.86
C PHE A 44 3.28 5.93 -0.49
N VAL A 45 2.37 6.90 -0.47
CA VAL A 45 1.85 7.56 -1.68
C VAL A 45 2.97 8.35 -2.38
N THR A 46 3.83 9.01 -1.62
CA THR A 46 4.98 9.76 -2.17
C THR A 46 5.93 8.84 -2.91
N ALA A 47 6.27 7.69 -2.33
CA ALA A 47 7.12 6.69 -3.01
C ALA A 47 6.48 6.18 -4.30
N ALA A 48 5.17 5.91 -4.28
CA ALA A 48 4.41 5.51 -5.46
C ALA A 48 4.46 6.56 -6.57
N ALA A 49 4.18 7.82 -6.23
CA ALA A 49 4.17 8.94 -7.17
C ALA A 49 5.58 9.23 -7.72
N HIS A 50 6.59 9.16 -6.87
CA HIS A 50 7.98 9.40 -7.28
C HIS A 50 8.48 8.30 -8.22
N ALA A 51 8.20 7.03 -7.90
CA ALA A 51 8.52 5.90 -8.76
C ALA A 51 7.76 5.95 -10.08
N ALA A 52 6.48 6.33 -10.05
CA ALA A 52 5.67 6.48 -11.25
C ALA A 52 6.22 7.57 -12.16
N GLY A 53 6.59 8.74 -11.63
CA GLY A 53 7.25 9.80 -12.38
C GLY A 53 8.54 9.31 -13.04
N ARG A 54 9.44 8.70 -12.24
CA ARG A 54 10.69 8.11 -12.75
C ARG A 54 10.46 7.07 -13.86
N TYR A 55 9.48 6.18 -13.68
CA TYR A 55 9.11 5.19 -14.70
C TYR A 55 8.70 5.88 -16.00
N HIS A 56 7.84 6.90 -15.93
CA HIS A 56 7.38 7.64 -17.09
C HIS A 56 8.52 8.39 -17.80
N ASP A 57 9.43 8.99 -17.05
CA ASP A 57 10.62 9.65 -17.59
C ASP A 57 11.53 8.64 -18.32
N MET A 58 11.79 7.48 -17.70
CA MET A 58 12.63 6.43 -18.29
C MET A 58 12.01 5.77 -19.52
N MET A 59 10.68 5.73 -19.61
CA MET A 59 9.93 5.27 -20.78
C MET A 59 9.74 6.38 -21.84
N GLY A 60 10.29 7.58 -21.63
CA GLY A 60 10.24 8.68 -22.59
C GLY A 60 8.90 9.41 -22.69
N ALA A 61 8.05 9.27 -21.67
CA ALA A 61 6.71 9.88 -21.64
C ALA A 61 6.45 10.59 -20.30
N PRO A 62 7.22 11.66 -19.97
CA PRO A 62 7.11 12.39 -18.71
C PRO A 62 5.68 12.90 -18.50
N VAL A 63 5.23 12.92 -17.24
CA VAL A 63 3.87 13.31 -16.87
C VAL A 63 3.89 14.16 -15.61
N GLU A 64 3.18 15.29 -15.62
CA GLU A 64 3.23 16.26 -14.52
C GLU A 64 2.57 15.74 -13.23
N SER A 65 1.48 15.00 -13.39
CA SER A 65 0.73 14.41 -12.28
C SER A 65 -0.07 13.20 -12.73
N LEU A 66 -0.25 12.25 -11.82
CA LEU A 66 -1.07 11.06 -12.03
C LEU A 66 -2.21 11.04 -11.03
N ARG A 67 -3.31 10.38 -11.40
CA ARG A 67 -4.44 10.15 -10.51
C ARG A 67 -4.20 8.89 -9.70
N ALA A 68 -3.98 9.08 -8.41
CA ALA A 68 -3.88 8.00 -7.43
C ALA A 68 -5.22 7.79 -6.73
N SER A 69 -5.46 6.56 -6.27
CA SER A 69 -6.46 6.29 -5.25
C SER A 69 -5.82 5.69 -4.00
N MET A 70 -6.32 6.02 -2.83
CA MET A 70 -5.90 5.40 -1.57
C MET A 70 -7.11 5.04 -0.72
N ALA A 71 -7.15 3.80 -0.20
CA ALA A 71 -8.11 3.43 0.83
C ALA A 71 -7.74 4.10 2.16
N ILE A 72 -8.56 5.05 2.62
CA ILE A 72 -8.38 5.75 3.89
C ILE A 72 -9.39 5.18 4.89
N SER A 73 -8.93 4.81 6.08
CA SER A 73 -9.83 4.40 7.15
C SER A 73 -10.69 5.58 7.61
N THR A 74 -12.01 5.39 7.63
CA THR A 74 -13.01 6.33 8.13
C THR A 74 -13.55 5.92 9.49
N ARG A 75 -12.88 5.00 10.19
CA ARG A 75 -13.30 4.56 11.54
C ARG A 75 -13.30 5.72 12.52
N THR A 76 -14.45 5.97 13.13
CA THR A 76 -14.64 6.72 14.37
C THR A 76 -14.85 5.74 15.53
N ASP A 77 -14.76 6.20 16.79
CA ASP A 77 -14.93 5.36 17.98
C ASP A 77 -16.31 4.68 18.06
N GLU A 78 -17.30 5.16 17.29
CA GLU A 78 -18.67 4.61 17.20
C GLU A 78 -18.85 3.60 16.05
N SER A 79 -17.81 3.36 15.23
CA SER A 79 -17.91 2.53 14.02
C SER A 79 -17.86 1.02 14.32
N GLN A 80 -19.00 0.32 14.14
CA GLN A 80 -19.11 -1.15 14.33
C GLN A 80 -18.71 -2.00 13.10
N SER A 81 -18.38 -1.40 11.95
CA SER A 81 -18.07 -2.10 10.69
C SER A 81 -16.80 -1.55 10.00
N ASN A 82 -16.30 -2.27 8.98
CA ASN A 82 -15.14 -1.88 8.15
C ASN A 82 -15.40 -0.55 7.41
N ALA A 83 -15.20 0.57 8.10
CA ALA A 83 -15.37 1.90 7.55
C ALA A 83 -14.06 2.34 6.85
N PHE A 84 -14.07 2.30 5.52
CA PHE A 84 -13.03 2.84 4.66
C PHE A 84 -13.67 3.66 3.53
N SER A 85 -13.03 4.77 3.14
CA SER A 85 -13.38 5.55 1.96
C SER A 85 -12.22 5.52 0.96
N LEU A 86 -12.54 5.39 -0.32
CA LEU A 86 -11.57 5.47 -1.39
C LEU A 86 -11.35 6.95 -1.74
N ALA A 87 -10.23 7.49 -1.28
CA ALA A 87 -9.80 8.84 -1.65
C ALA A 87 -9.19 8.82 -3.04
N ARG A 88 -9.65 9.69 -3.93
CA ARG A 88 -9.05 9.94 -5.25
C ARG A 88 -8.34 11.29 -5.21
N MET A 89 -7.13 11.34 -5.73
CA MET A 89 -6.31 12.54 -5.68
C MET A 89 -5.34 12.60 -6.86
N LEU A 90 -5.04 13.81 -7.32
CA LEU A 90 -3.92 14.03 -8.24
C LEU A 90 -2.65 14.16 -7.40
N VAL A 91 -1.65 13.35 -7.70
CA VAL A 91 -0.35 13.40 -7.05
C VAL A 91 0.69 13.92 -8.04
N PRO A 92 1.60 14.82 -7.62
CA PRO A 92 2.64 15.33 -8.50
C PRO A 92 3.62 14.22 -8.86
N THR A 93 3.96 14.13 -10.15
CA THR A 93 4.93 13.16 -10.71
C THR A 93 6.05 13.82 -11.52
N ALA A 94 5.92 15.12 -11.86
CA ALA A 94 7.01 15.91 -12.44
C ALA A 94 8.30 15.81 -11.62
N ASP A 95 9.45 16.00 -12.27
CA ASP A 95 10.76 15.99 -11.61
C ASP A 95 10.83 17.04 -10.49
N MET A 96 11.10 16.56 -9.28
CA MET A 96 11.30 17.37 -8.08
C MET A 96 11.89 16.50 -6.96
N PRO A 97 12.61 17.12 -5.99
CA PRO A 97 13.10 16.42 -4.81
C PRO A 97 12.00 15.66 -4.08
N ILE A 98 12.30 14.44 -3.63
CA ILE A 98 11.31 13.57 -2.99
C ILE A 98 10.72 14.15 -1.69
N ALA A 99 11.48 14.99 -0.98
CA ALA A 99 11.02 15.70 0.22
C ALA A 99 9.96 16.77 -0.13
N ASP A 100 10.14 17.50 -1.22
CA ASP A 100 9.16 18.49 -1.69
C ASP A 100 7.89 17.79 -2.19
N ARG A 101 8.06 16.65 -2.89
CA ARG A 101 6.94 15.79 -3.28
C ARG A 101 6.18 15.29 -2.06
N PHE A 102 6.87 14.91 -0.99
CA PHE A 102 6.25 14.49 0.26
C PHE A 102 5.38 15.61 0.85
N ALA A 103 5.90 16.83 0.92
CA ALA A 103 5.16 17.97 1.43
C ALA A 103 3.87 18.21 0.62
N ALA A 104 3.97 18.22 -0.71
CA ALA A 104 2.81 18.38 -1.60
C ALA A 104 1.77 17.26 -1.41
N VAL A 105 2.22 15.99 -1.36
CA VAL A 105 1.34 14.85 -1.13
C VAL A 105 0.67 14.91 0.25
N ASN A 106 1.38 15.42 1.27
CA ASN A 106 0.83 15.59 2.62
C ASN A 106 -0.35 16.56 2.63
N GLU A 107 -0.20 17.70 1.95
CA GLU A 107 -1.26 18.71 1.80
C GLU A 107 -2.46 18.13 1.04
N ILE A 108 -2.24 17.42 -0.06
CA ILE A 108 -3.29 16.77 -0.86
C ILE A 108 -4.07 15.75 -0.03
N LEU A 109 -3.38 14.91 0.74
CA LEU A 109 -4.02 13.91 1.60
C LEU A 109 -4.81 14.56 2.74
N ALA A 110 -4.28 15.63 3.34
CA ALA A 110 -4.98 16.38 4.37
C ALA A 110 -6.28 17.01 3.83
N ALA A 111 -6.22 17.65 2.65
CA ALA A 111 -7.39 18.23 1.99
C ALA A 111 -8.44 17.16 1.65
N THR A 112 -8.00 16.01 1.11
CA THR A 112 -8.90 14.91 0.72
C THR A 112 -9.60 14.27 1.92
N ARG A 113 -8.91 14.17 3.07
CA ARG A 113 -9.50 13.68 4.32
C ARG A 113 -10.62 14.59 4.82
N SER A 114 -10.42 15.91 4.77
CA SER A 114 -11.41 16.92 5.18
C SER A 114 -12.65 16.96 4.28
N ALA A 115 -12.48 16.68 2.99
CA ALA A 115 -13.58 16.60 2.02
C ALA A 115 -14.43 15.32 2.19
N ASN A 116 -13.82 14.21 2.61
CA ASN A 116 -14.52 12.93 2.83
C ASN A 116 -15.39 12.90 4.08
N THR A 117 -15.17 13.80 5.04
CA THR A 117 -16.01 13.93 6.23
C THR A 117 -17.30 14.72 6.00
N SER A 118 -17.51 15.34 4.83
CA SER A 118 -18.54 16.38 4.71
C SER A 118 -19.88 15.93 4.10
N ASN A 119 -19.99 15.20 2.98
CA ASN A 119 -21.31 15.08 2.31
C ASN A 119 -21.50 13.91 1.30
N ALA A 120 -20.50 13.06 1.04
CA ALA A 120 -20.56 12.14 -0.11
C ALA A 120 -21.21 10.78 0.17
N LEU A 121 -21.15 10.28 1.41
CA LEU A 121 -21.57 8.91 1.75
C LEU A 121 -23.09 8.75 1.75
N ASP A 122 -23.85 9.75 2.22
CA ASP A 122 -25.31 9.69 2.28
C ASP A 122 -25.97 9.75 0.88
N ALA A 123 -25.36 10.51 -0.04
CA ALA A 123 -25.84 10.62 -1.42
C ALA A 123 -25.61 9.32 -2.22
N ILE A 124 -24.47 8.65 -2.02
CA ILE A 124 -24.14 7.39 -2.70
C ILE A 124 -24.99 6.24 -2.14
N ALA A 125 -25.22 6.19 -0.82
CA ALA A 125 -26.05 5.17 -0.19
C ALA A 125 -27.51 5.22 -0.70
N THR A 126 -28.05 6.42 -0.91
CA THR A 126 -29.42 6.63 -1.39
C THR A 126 -29.61 6.24 -2.86
N VAL A 127 -28.59 6.43 -3.70
CA VAL A 127 -28.66 6.08 -5.13
C VAL A 127 -28.38 4.58 -5.37
N SER A 128 -27.56 3.95 -4.53
CA SER A 128 -27.13 2.55 -4.70
C SER A 128 -28.24 1.52 -4.44
N THR A 129 -29.30 1.88 -3.71
CA THR A 129 -30.43 0.99 -3.40
C THR A 129 -31.45 0.86 -4.54
N VAL A 130 -31.40 1.74 -5.55
CA VAL A 130 -32.43 1.84 -6.61
C VAL A 130 -31.90 1.40 -7.98
N MET A 131 -30.58 1.21 -8.11
CA MET A 131 -29.92 0.94 -9.39
C MET A 131 -29.64 -0.56 -9.59
N PRO A 132 -29.82 -1.11 -10.81
CA PRO A 132 -29.43 -2.49 -11.11
C PRO A 132 -27.93 -2.72 -10.87
N THR A 133 -27.56 -3.90 -10.36
CA THR A 133 -26.17 -4.27 -10.07
C THR A 133 -25.24 -4.13 -11.28
N SER A 134 -25.74 -4.37 -12.49
CA SER A 134 -24.99 -4.19 -13.74
C SER A 134 -24.59 -2.73 -13.99
N VAL A 135 -25.47 -1.78 -13.66
CA VAL A 135 -25.22 -0.34 -13.80
C VAL A 135 -24.22 0.12 -12.74
N ILE A 136 -24.38 -0.33 -11.49
CA ILE A 136 -23.43 -0.05 -10.40
C ILE A 136 -22.04 -0.60 -10.74
N THR A 137 -21.95 -1.83 -11.23
CA THR A 137 -20.68 -2.46 -11.62
C THR A 137 -20.02 -1.70 -12.77
N ARG A 138 -20.80 -1.27 -13.77
CA ARG A 138 -20.28 -0.48 -14.90
C ARG A 138 -19.78 0.89 -14.44
N LEU A 139 -20.52 1.57 -13.56
CA LEU A 139 -20.10 2.85 -12.98
C LEU A 139 -18.85 2.72 -12.12
N ALA A 140 -18.76 1.66 -11.29
CA ALA A 140 -17.59 1.39 -10.49
C ALA A 140 -16.36 1.12 -11.37
N ARG A 141 -16.53 0.36 -12.47
CA ARG A 141 -15.47 0.12 -13.46
C ARG A 141 -15.05 1.41 -14.16
N SER A 142 -16.00 2.20 -14.68
CA SER A 142 -15.69 3.45 -15.36
C SER A 142 -15.02 4.45 -14.43
N GLN A 143 -15.38 4.46 -13.14
CA GLN A 143 -14.72 5.28 -12.12
C GLN A 143 -13.29 4.81 -11.84
N ALA A 144 -13.06 3.50 -11.81
CA ALA A 144 -11.72 2.96 -11.57
C ALA A 144 -10.78 3.15 -12.77
N GLU A 145 -11.30 3.14 -14.00
CA GLU A 145 -10.57 3.51 -15.22
C GLU A 145 -10.11 4.98 -15.24
N THR A 146 -10.62 5.82 -14.34
CA THR A 146 -10.15 7.22 -14.18
C THR A 146 -8.86 7.32 -13.35
N VAL A 147 -8.46 6.23 -12.70
CA VAL A 147 -7.33 6.19 -11.77
C VAL A 147 -6.15 5.49 -12.43
N ASP A 148 -4.98 6.12 -12.37
CA ASP A 148 -3.75 5.58 -12.95
C ASP A 148 -3.21 4.43 -12.09
N PHE A 149 -3.15 4.63 -10.76
CA PHE A 149 -2.69 3.61 -9.83
C PHE A 149 -3.40 3.68 -8.47
N ALA A 150 -3.42 2.56 -7.76
CA ALA A 150 -4.05 2.44 -6.46
C ALA A 150 -3.03 2.13 -5.36
N THR A 151 -3.26 2.65 -4.16
CA THR A 151 -2.50 2.35 -2.96
C THR A 151 -3.42 1.92 -1.82
N SER A 152 -2.95 1.02 -0.98
CA SER A 152 -3.66 0.62 0.23
C SER A 152 -2.69 0.28 1.35
N ASN A 153 -3.05 0.62 2.59
CA ASN A 153 -2.25 0.29 3.76
C ASN A 153 -3.10 -0.47 4.78
N VAL A 154 -2.70 -1.71 5.05
CA VAL A 154 -3.35 -2.59 6.00
C VAL A 154 -2.42 -2.77 7.21
N ARG A 155 -2.90 -2.37 8.38
CA ARG A 155 -2.19 -2.71 9.63
C ARG A 155 -2.38 -4.19 9.92
N ALA A 156 -1.27 -4.92 9.96
CA ALA A 156 -1.25 -6.32 10.37
C ALA A 156 -0.91 -6.47 11.86
N ALA A 157 -0.67 -7.72 12.27
CA ALA A 157 -0.34 -8.07 13.64
C ALA A 157 1.06 -7.59 14.05
N GLY A 158 1.14 -6.92 15.21
CA GLY A 158 2.39 -6.59 15.89
C GLY A 158 2.97 -7.75 16.72
N ILE A 159 2.48 -8.97 16.53
CA ILE A 159 2.90 -10.20 17.22
C ILE A 159 3.31 -11.26 16.19
N PRO A 160 4.24 -12.18 16.52
CA PRO A 160 4.61 -13.26 15.61
C PRO A 160 3.41 -14.12 15.25
N LEU A 161 3.20 -14.36 13.96
CA LEU A 161 2.12 -15.21 13.43
C LEU A 161 2.68 -16.56 13.00
N TYR A 162 1.84 -17.60 13.07
CA TYR A 162 2.20 -18.97 12.70
C TYR A 162 1.11 -19.63 11.87
N VAL A 163 1.50 -20.41 10.88
CA VAL A 163 0.62 -21.27 10.08
C VAL A 163 1.02 -22.72 10.32
N ALA A 164 0.12 -23.52 10.91
CA ALA A 164 0.38 -24.92 11.25
C ALA A 164 1.71 -25.16 12.01
N GLY A 165 2.07 -24.23 12.93
CA GLY A 165 3.31 -24.28 13.71
C GLY A 165 4.55 -23.65 13.04
N SER A 166 4.46 -23.23 11.77
CA SER A 166 5.55 -22.54 11.07
C SER A 166 5.43 -21.03 11.21
N LYS A 167 6.53 -20.35 11.58
CA LYS A 167 6.55 -18.89 11.75
C LYS A 167 6.39 -18.18 10.40
N LEU A 168 5.48 -17.22 10.32
CA LEU A 168 5.33 -16.34 9.18
C LEU A 168 6.52 -15.38 9.12
N LEU A 169 7.24 -15.35 7.99
CA LEU A 169 8.43 -14.52 7.79
C LEU A 169 8.11 -13.21 7.05
N ALA A 170 7.21 -13.26 6.08
CA ALA A 170 6.73 -12.12 5.32
C ALA A 170 5.27 -12.35 4.89
N ASN A 171 4.55 -11.28 4.62
CA ASN A 171 3.14 -11.32 4.20
C ASN A 171 2.86 -10.23 3.16
N TYR A 172 2.95 -10.60 1.88
CA TYR A 172 2.75 -9.69 0.75
C TYR A 172 1.28 -9.70 0.30
N PRO A 173 0.51 -8.62 0.54
CA PRO A 173 -0.89 -8.55 0.17
C PRO A 173 -1.06 -8.28 -1.33
N ILE A 174 -2.11 -8.85 -1.94
CA ILE A 174 -2.44 -8.61 -3.35
C ILE A 174 -3.71 -7.74 -3.43
N GLY A 175 -3.53 -6.45 -3.68
CA GLY A 175 -4.64 -5.53 -3.92
C GLY A 175 -5.27 -5.73 -5.29
N PRO A 176 -6.60 -5.56 -5.46
CA PRO A 176 -7.24 -5.70 -6.76
C PRO A 176 -6.87 -4.52 -7.68
N LEU A 177 -6.69 -4.80 -8.98
CA LEU A 177 -6.48 -3.73 -9.97
C LEU A 177 -7.75 -2.94 -10.25
N ALA A 178 -8.88 -3.61 -10.38
CA ALA A 178 -10.18 -2.97 -10.61
C ALA A 178 -10.24 -1.95 -11.77
N GLY A 179 -9.25 -1.86 -12.67
CA GLY A 179 -9.17 -0.84 -13.72
C GLY A 179 -7.96 0.11 -13.62
N VAL A 180 -7.10 -0.03 -12.61
CA VAL A 180 -5.81 0.71 -12.53
C VAL A 180 -4.66 -0.08 -13.15
N ALA A 181 -3.57 0.61 -13.49
CA ALA A 181 -2.37 0.00 -14.09
C ALA A 181 -1.64 -0.92 -13.10
N PHE A 182 -1.52 -0.47 -11.85
CA PHE A 182 -1.00 -1.27 -10.75
C PHE A 182 -1.65 -0.86 -9.43
N ASN A 183 -1.72 -1.82 -8.51
CA ASN A 183 -2.13 -1.62 -7.13
C ASN A 183 -0.96 -1.98 -6.20
N MET A 184 -0.54 -1.01 -5.39
CA MET A 184 0.47 -1.21 -4.36
C MET A 184 -0.19 -1.30 -2.98
N THR A 185 -0.16 -2.48 -2.38
CA THR A 185 -0.72 -2.72 -1.05
C THR A 185 0.39 -2.98 -0.03
N LEU A 186 0.38 -2.22 1.04
CA LEU A 186 1.30 -2.28 2.17
C LEU A 186 0.69 -3.06 3.32
N LEU A 187 1.49 -3.93 3.93
CA LEU A 187 1.14 -4.60 5.17
C LEU A 187 2.31 -4.52 6.16
N SER A 188 2.04 -3.99 7.36
CA SER A 188 3.05 -3.87 8.41
C SER A 188 3.11 -5.13 9.28
N TYR A 189 4.24 -5.85 9.30
CA TYR A 189 4.41 -7.09 10.08
C TYR A 189 5.81 -7.15 10.72
N MET A 190 5.89 -7.37 12.03
CA MET A 190 7.16 -7.58 12.76
C MET A 190 8.29 -6.57 12.44
N GLY A 191 7.96 -5.28 12.32
CA GLY A 191 8.95 -4.24 11.99
C GLY A 191 9.33 -4.16 10.51
N SER A 192 8.72 -4.99 9.67
CA SER A 192 8.75 -4.91 8.21
C SER A 192 7.50 -4.20 7.68
N LEU A 193 7.66 -3.54 6.54
CA LEU A 193 6.60 -3.14 5.64
C LEU A 193 6.68 -4.02 4.40
N ASP A 194 5.79 -5.00 4.32
CA ASP A 194 5.71 -5.93 3.20
C ASP A 194 4.76 -5.35 2.15
N VAL A 195 5.27 -5.10 0.95
CA VAL A 195 4.55 -4.44 -0.15
C VAL A 195 4.30 -5.46 -1.24
N GLY A 196 3.04 -5.66 -1.60
CA GLY A 196 2.67 -6.34 -2.84
C GLY A 196 2.29 -5.33 -3.91
N ILE A 197 2.82 -5.52 -5.12
CA ILE A 197 2.62 -4.66 -6.29
C ILE A 197 1.95 -5.53 -7.35
N ASN A 198 0.62 -5.49 -7.39
CA ASN A 198 -0.15 -6.17 -8.44
C ASN A 198 -0.17 -5.29 -9.69
N ILE A 199 0.14 -5.84 -10.85
CA ILE A 199 0.40 -5.07 -12.08
C ILE A 199 -0.41 -5.68 -13.25
N ASP A 200 -1.04 -4.83 -14.06
CA ASP A 200 -1.60 -5.23 -15.36
C ASP A 200 -0.49 -5.26 -16.40
N GLU A 201 -0.18 -6.44 -16.95
CA GLU A 201 0.90 -6.58 -17.94
C GLU A 201 0.61 -5.87 -19.27
N ALA A 202 -0.65 -5.53 -19.57
CA ALA A 202 -0.95 -4.72 -20.76
C ALA A 202 -0.77 -3.23 -20.49
N ALA A 203 -0.95 -2.77 -19.25
CA ALA A 203 -0.77 -1.36 -18.91
C ALA A 203 0.70 -1.00 -18.70
N VAL A 204 1.44 -1.83 -17.98
CA VAL A 204 2.82 -1.57 -17.57
C VAL A 204 3.75 -2.45 -18.40
N GLU A 205 4.35 -1.86 -19.43
CA GLU A 205 5.27 -2.55 -20.35
C GLU A 205 6.48 -3.17 -19.64
N SER A 206 7.06 -2.49 -18.64
CA SER A 206 8.21 -3.00 -17.87
C SER A 206 7.90 -3.07 -16.36
N PRO A 207 7.29 -4.17 -15.89
CA PRO A 207 7.01 -4.36 -14.46
C PRO A 207 8.27 -4.35 -13.57
N ASP A 208 9.39 -4.85 -14.09
CA ASP A 208 10.69 -4.84 -13.40
C ASP A 208 11.19 -3.41 -13.15
N LEU A 209 11.09 -2.54 -14.16
CA LEU A 209 11.45 -1.13 -14.03
C LEU A 209 10.58 -0.40 -13.02
N LEU A 210 9.28 -0.72 -12.97
CA LEU A 210 8.37 -0.16 -11.98
C LEU A 210 8.76 -0.60 -10.56
N ARG A 211 9.05 -1.88 -10.34
CA ARG A 211 9.54 -2.40 -9.06
C ARG A 211 10.83 -1.68 -8.63
N GLU A 212 11.82 -1.62 -9.51
CA GLU A 212 13.11 -0.98 -9.22
C GLU A 212 12.95 0.50 -8.90
N SER A 213 12.07 1.19 -9.63
CA SER A 213 11.73 2.59 -9.36
C SER A 213 11.06 2.77 -7.99
N LEU A 214 10.20 1.84 -7.58
CA LEU A 214 9.58 1.84 -6.25
C LEU A 214 10.60 1.59 -5.14
N GLU A 215 11.44 0.55 -5.28
CA GLU A 215 12.49 0.25 -4.32
C GLU A 215 13.46 1.42 -4.14
N GLN A 216 13.86 2.05 -5.25
CA GLN A 216 14.71 3.24 -5.21
C GLN A 216 14.01 4.40 -4.49
N SER A 217 12.72 4.64 -4.73
CA SER A 217 11.97 5.70 -4.06
C SER A 217 11.83 5.45 -2.55
N PHE A 218 11.65 4.19 -2.13
CA PHE A 218 11.65 3.83 -0.72
C PHE A 218 13.02 4.05 -0.07
N ARG A 219 14.11 3.65 -0.75
CA ARG A 219 15.47 3.89 -0.27
C ARG A 219 15.78 5.37 -0.11
N GLU A 220 15.37 6.20 -1.08
CA GLU A 220 15.55 7.66 -1.02
C GLU A 220 14.80 8.28 0.16
N LEU A 221 13.55 7.90 0.41
CA LEU A 221 12.82 8.35 1.60
C LEU A 221 13.53 7.90 2.88
N VAL A 222 13.88 6.63 3.00
CA VAL A 222 14.56 6.10 4.20
C VAL A 222 15.91 6.79 4.42
N ALA A 223 16.64 7.13 3.36
CA ALA A 223 17.92 7.83 3.45
C ALA A 223 17.80 9.28 3.95
N LEU A 224 16.61 9.88 3.94
CA LEU A 224 16.37 11.18 4.58
C LEU A 224 16.29 11.06 6.11
N ALA A 225 16.05 9.87 6.66
CA ALA A 225 16.01 9.70 8.11
C ALA A 225 17.40 9.97 8.70
N PRO A 226 17.51 10.72 9.81
CA PRO A 226 18.76 10.80 10.55
C PRO A 226 19.18 9.40 10.97
N GLU A 227 20.49 9.12 10.98
CA GLU A 227 21.03 7.84 11.46
C GLU A 227 20.48 7.58 12.86
N THR A 228 19.48 6.72 12.94
CA THR A 228 19.00 6.20 14.21
C THR A 228 19.90 5.01 14.51
N PRO A 229 20.48 4.91 15.72
CA PRO A 229 21.25 3.74 16.09
C PRO A 229 20.38 2.52 15.83
N ARG A 230 20.80 1.67 14.89
CA ARG A 230 20.13 0.40 14.60
C ARG A 230 19.99 -0.30 15.95
N PRO A 231 18.77 -0.59 16.44
CA PRO A 231 18.66 -1.46 17.60
C PRO A 231 19.46 -2.71 17.27
N ALA A 232 20.42 -3.05 18.14
CA ALA A 232 21.29 -4.19 17.94
C ALA A 232 20.42 -5.34 17.44
N ALA A 233 20.82 -5.92 16.30
CA ALA A 233 20.09 -7.03 15.69
C ALA A 233 19.69 -7.97 16.81
N ASP A 234 18.38 -8.12 17.01
CA ASP A 234 17.80 -8.89 18.10
C ASP A 234 18.53 -10.24 18.07
N THR A 235 19.45 -10.43 19.00
CA THR A 235 20.20 -11.67 19.12
C THR A 235 19.12 -12.69 19.29
N ALA A 236 18.92 -13.53 18.27
CA ALA A 236 17.87 -14.53 18.23
C ALA A 236 17.74 -15.12 19.63
N THR A 237 16.61 -14.86 20.28
CA THR A 237 16.35 -15.42 21.61
C THR A 237 16.67 -16.90 21.51
N PRO A 238 17.64 -17.42 22.29
CA PRO A 238 18.02 -18.82 22.19
C PRO A 238 16.75 -19.66 22.37
N PRO A 239 16.59 -20.74 21.58
CA PRO A 239 15.40 -21.56 21.66
C PRO A 239 15.16 -21.96 23.12
N PRO A 240 13.90 -21.99 23.59
CA PRO A 240 13.61 -22.39 24.95
C PRO A 240 14.24 -23.77 25.23
N PRO A 241 14.77 -24.00 26.44
CA PRO A 241 15.38 -25.28 26.76
C PRO A 241 14.38 -26.41 26.49
N PRO A 242 14.85 -27.57 26.01
CA PRO A 242 13.96 -28.69 25.72
C PRO A 242 13.16 -29.04 26.98
N PRO A 243 11.86 -29.39 26.83
CA PRO A 243 11.04 -29.76 27.96
C PRO A 243 11.71 -30.92 28.71
N PRO A 244 11.63 -30.95 30.06
CA PRO A 244 12.23 -32.02 30.85
C PRO A 244 11.71 -33.37 30.35
N ALA A 245 12.65 -34.31 30.11
CA ALA A 245 12.34 -35.63 29.59
C ALA A 245 11.17 -36.24 30.37
N ALA A 246 10.05 -36.47 29.68
CA ALA A 246 8.90 -37.13 30.26
C ALA A 246 9.36 -38.51 30.76
N LYS A 247 9.36 -38.71 32.07
CA LYS A 247 9.57 -40.03 32.66
C LYS A 247 8.50 -40.95 32.07
N ARG A 248 8.90 -41.86 31.18
CA ARG A 248 8.03 -42.94 30.68
C ARG A 248 7.53 -43.71 31.89
N ARG A 249 6.31 -43.43 32.35
CA ARG A 249 5.60 -44.27 33.31
C ARG A 249 5.24 -45.53 32.54
N TRP A 250 6.02 -46.58 32.75
CA TRP A 250 5.69 -47.93 32.33
C TRP A 250 4.38 -48.31 33.01
N PHE A 251 3.28 -48.35 32.25
CA PHE A 251 2.08 -49.04 32.69
C PHE A 251 2.41 -50.53 32.73
N ARG A 252 2.61 -51.07 33.95
CA ARG A 252 2.50 -52.52 34.19
C ARG A 252 1.07 -52.92 33.87
N ARG A 253 0.86 -53.66 32.79
CA ARG A 253 -0.33 -54.48 32.60
C ARG A 253 -0.35 -55.52 33.72
N SER A 254 -1.31 -55.42 34.63
CA SER A 254 -1.70 -56.51 35.50
C SER A 254 -2.35 -57.62 34.66
N ARG A 255 -2.05 -58.87 35.03
CA ARG A 255 -2.54 -60.11 34.44
C ARG A 255 -4.06 -60.22 34.55
#